data_AF-A0A7J2V0M5-F1
#
_entry.id   AF-A0A7J2V0M5-F1
#
_cell.length_a   1.000
_cell.length_b   1.000
_cell.length_c   1.000
_cell.angle_alpha   90.00
_cell.angle_beta   90.00
_cell.angle_gamma   90.00
#
_symmetry.space_group_name_H-M   'P 1'
#
loop_
_entity.id
_entity.type
_entity.pdbx_description
1 polymer ?
#
loop_
_entity_poly.entity_id
_entity_poly.type
_entity_poly.pdbx_seq_one_letter_code
_entity_poly.pdbx_strand_id
1 'polypeptide(L)'
;RWYFKQGAEAVTAWGRATIKRAIEIAKSMGLEVIYGDTDSLFIRYSKGLAEEFAERISRELEMEIKIDKIYRKVFFTEAKKRYVGLTENGGIDIVGFEAVRGDWSELAKEIQEEVARIILGTNDVSKAIEYVRSVVKNLEAGKIPMEKLVIWKTITRPLDEYEATAPHVRAAKILLSRGGRIAIGDKIGYVIVRGAGRISDRAMPYTFVDPKDIDPSYYIDHQVIPAALRILEYFGVTERTLRSGSRSRSLFDYSK
;
A
#
# COMPACT_ATOMS: atom_id res chain seq x y z
N ARG A 1 -22.81 23.82 -6.68
CA ARG A 1 -24.25 24.19 -6.71
C ARG A 1 -24.98 23.88 -5.40
N TRP A 2 -24.70 22.78 -4.68
CA TRP A 2 -25.27 22.50 -3.35
C TRP A 2 -24.23 22.50 -2.22
N TYR A 3 -23.40 23.54 -2.17
CA TYR A 3 -22.49 23.71 -1.03
C TYR A 3 -23.30 24.14 0.19
N PHE A 4 -23.26 23.33 1.26
CA PHE A 4 -23.95 23.64 2.51
C PHE A 4 -23.09 23.23 3.71
N LYS A 5 -22.30 24.18 4.21
CA LYS A 5 -21.32 23.94 5.28
C LYS A 5 -21.98 23.43 6.56
N GLN A 6 -23.07 24.06 6.97
CA GLN A 6 -23.76 23.74 8.22
C GLN A 6 -24.35 22.32 8.18
N GLY A 7 -24.84 21.87 7.02
CA GLY A 7 -25.26 20.49 6.82
C GLY A 7 -24.11 19.50 6.99
N ALA A 8 -22.94 19.78 6.41
CA ALA A 8 -21.75 18.94 6.57
C ALA A 8 -21.26 18.90 8.04
N GLU A 9 -21.30 20.03 8.73
CA GLU A 9 -20.96 20.12 10.16
C GLU A 9 -21.95 19.31 11.02
N ALA A 10 -23.25 19.41 10.73
CA ALA A 10 -24.30 18.67 11.42
C ALA A 10 -24.15 17.15 11.22
N VAL A 11 -23.93 16.69 9.98
CA VAL A 11 -23.68 15.26 9.68
C VAL A 11 -22.46 14.75 10.45
N THR A 12 -21.37 15.52 10.48
CA THR A 12 -20.16 15.16 11.22
C THR A 12 -20.39 15.10 12.73
N ALA A 13 -21.18 16.04 13.27
CA ALA A 13 -21.54 16.05 14.69
C ALA A 13 -22.39 14.83 15.06
N TRP A 14 -23.40 14.51 14.25
CA TRP A 14 -24.23 13.32 14.40
C TRP A 14 -23.42 12.03 14.33
N GLY A 15 -22.57 11.87 13.31
CA GLY A 15 -21.71 10.68 13.20
C GLY A 15 -20.83 10.48 14.43
N ARG A 16 -20.22 11.55 14.96
CA ARG A 16 -19.45 11.46 16.21
C ARG A 16 -20.31 11.10 17.42
N ALA A 17 -21.52 11.62 17.52
CA ALA A 17 -22.44 11.29 18.62
C ALA A 17 -22.88 9.82 18.55
N THR A 18 -23.21 9.33 17.35
CA THR A 18 -23.55 7.93 17.08
C THR A 18 -22.41 7.00 17.50
N ILE A 19 -21.19 7.25 17.05
CA ILE A 19 -20.02 6.41 17.39
C ILE A 19 -19.78 6.40 18.91
N LYS A 20 -19.90 7.55 19.59
CA LYS A 20 -19.77 7.60 21.06
C LYS A 20 -20.83 6.74 21.75
N ARG A 21 -22.09 6.83 21.30
CA ARG A 21 -23.17 6.02 21.87
C ARG A 21 -22.99 4.53 21.59
N ALA A 22 -22.51 4.17 20.41
CA ALA A 22 -22.17 2.79 20.09
C ALA A 22 -21.05 2.24 20.99
N ILE A 23 -20.04 3.06 21.32
CA ILE A 23 -18.98 2.70 22.28
C ILE A 23 -19.55 2.49 23.69
N GLU A 24 -20.49 3.34 24.13
CA GLU A 24 -21.16 3.19 25.44
C GLU A 24 -21.98 1.90 25.50
N ILE A 25 -22.75 1.60 24.45
CA ILE A 25 -23.52 0.36 24.33
C ILE A 25 -22.57 -0.85 24.39
N ALA A 26 -21.48 -0.84 23.62
CA ALA A 26 -20.48 -1.91 23.63
C ALA A 26 -19.94 -2.16 25.06
N LYS A 27 -19.52 -1.09 25.75
CA LYS A 27 -19.04 -1.17 27.14
C LYS A 27 -20.09 -1.72 28.09
N SER A 28 -21.36 -1.32 27.94
CA SER A 28 -22.46 -1.82 28.77
C SER A 28 -22.72 -3.32 28.61
N MET A 29 -22.36 -3.88 27.44
CA MET A 29 -22.46 -5.30 27.11
C MET A 29 -21.17 -6.08 27.47
N GLY A 30 -20.18 -5.41 28.06
CA GLY A 30 -18.88 -6.02 28.38
C GLY A 30 -17.97 -6.21 27.16
N LEU A 31 -18.26 -5.58 26.03
CA LEU A 31 -17.38 -5.61 24.85
C LEU A 31 -16.23 -4.60 25.01
N GLU A 32 -15.01 -5.08 24.78
CA GLU A 32 -13.83 -4.24 24.69
C GLU A 32 -13.78 -3.57 23.31
N VAL A 33 -13.82 -2.24 23.28
CA VAL A 33 -13.57 -1.46 22.05
C VAL A 33 -12.08 -1.21 21.92
N ILE A 34 -11.49 -1.73 20.84
CA ILE A 34 -10.05 -1.68 20.55
C ILE A 34 -9.70 -0.41 19.76
N TYR A 35 -10.52 -0.08 18.75
CA TYR A 35 -10.31 1.07 17.87
C TYR A 35 -11.66 1.56 17.33
N GLY A 36 -11.72 2.83 16.93
CA GLY A 36 -12.90 3.41 16.29
C GLY A 36 -12.51 4.48 15.30
N ASP A 37 -13.19 4.49 14.15
CA ASP A 37 -13.05 5.51 13.12
C ASP A 37 -14.37 6.29 12.92
N THR A 38 -14.50 6.95 11.77
CA THR A 38 -15.61 7.82 11.39
C THR A 38 -16.93 7.05 11.26
N ASP A 39 -16.84 5.80 10.80
CA ASP A 39 -17.96 4.95 10.37
C ASP A 39 -17.82 3.49 10.84
N SER A 40 -16.80 3.15 11.61
CA SER A 40 -16.48 1.77 12.00
C SER A 40 -15.95 1.68 13.43
N LEU A 41 -16.24 0.54 14.08
CA LEU A 41 -15.76 0.19 15.42
C LEU A 41 -15.14 -1.20 15.39
N PHE A 42 -13.97 -1.32 16.02
CA PHE A 42 -13.25 -2.56 16.19
C PHE A 42 -13.42 -2.99 17.64
N ILE A 43 -14.11 -4.11 17.82
CA ILE A 43 -14.37 -4.70 19.13
C ILE A 43 -13.62 -6.02 19.25
N ARG A 44 -13.29 -6.41 20.49
CA ARG A 44 -12.85 -7.77 20.76
C ARG A 44 -13.95 -8.73 20.36
N TYR A 45 -13.68 -9.58 19.37
CA TYR A 45 -14.69 -10.45 18.81
C TYR A 45 -15.11 -11.53 19.81
N SER A 46 -16.42 -11.64 20.01
CA SER A 46 -17.11 -12.72 20.69
C SER A 46 -18.39 -12.98 19.89
N LYS A 47 -18.54 -14.16 19.29
CA LYS A 47 -19.57 -14.43 18.28
C LYS A 47 -20.97 -14.00 18.72
N GLY A 48 -21.44 -14.51 19.87
CA GLY A 48 -22.78 -14.18 20.38
C GLY A 48 -22.93 -12.70 20.75
N LEU A 49 -21.96 -12.14 21.48
CA LEU A 49 -22.04 -10.74 21.91
C LEU A 49 -21.94 -9.74 20.75
N ALA A 50 -21.20 -10.09 19.69
CA ALA A 50 -21.06 -9.23 18.51
C ALA A 50 -22.36 -9.17 17.69
N GLU A 51 -23.05 -10.31 17.54
CA GLU A 51 -24.36 -10.38 16.90
C GLU A 51 -25.41 -9.62 17.72
N GLU A 52 -25.48 -9.87 19.03
CA GLU A 52 -26.38 -9.12 19.94
C GLU A 52 -26.09 -7.62 19.94
N PHE A 53 -24.81 -7.23 19.88
CA PHE A 53 -24.42 -5.82 19.80
C PHE A 53 -24.91 -5.18 18.49
N ALA A 54 -24.75 -5.86 17.36
CA ALA A 54 -25.23 -5.38 16.07
C ALA A 54 -26.76 -5.19 16.06
N GLU A 55 -27.51 -6.15 16.60
CA GLU A 55 -28.97 -6.05 16.74
C GLU A 55 -29.38 -4.89 17.67
N ARG A 56 -28.69 -4.72 18.79
CA ARG A 56 -28.98 -3.66 19.75
C ARG A 56 -28.70 -2.27 19.17
N ILE A 57 -27.59 -2.11 18.45
CA ILE A 57 -27.28 -0.88 17.71
C ILE A 57 -28.37 -0.59 16.68
N SER A 58 -28.78 -1.60 15.91
CA SER A 58 -29.83 -1.43 14.88
C SER A 58 -31.15 -0.95 15.48
N ARG A 59 -31.49 -1.42 16.68
CA ARG A 59 -32.72 -1.05 17.38
C ARG A 59 -32.64 0.30 18.09
N GLU A 60 -31.55 0.57 18.81
CA GLU A 60 -31.43 1.79 19.64
C GLU A 60 -30.98 3.03 18.85
N LEU A 61 -30.22 2.85 17.77
CA LEU A 61 -29.70 3.95 16.95
C LEU A 61 -30.41 4.06 15.60
N GLU A 62 -31.34 3.14 15.28
CA GLU A 62 -32.06 3.09 14.00
C GLU A 62 -31.11 3.10 12.79
N MET A 63 -29.98 2.40 12.92
CA MET A 63 -28.92 2.35 11.90
C MET A 63 -28.59 0.91 11.55
N GLU A 64 -28.52 0.61 10.25
CA GLU A 64 -28.04 -0.69 9.79
C GLU A 64 -26.54 -0.81 10.08
N ILE A 65 -26.18 -1.80 10.89
CA ILE A 65 -24.79 -2.16 11.16
C ILE A 65 -24.57 -3.63 10.76
N LYS A 66 -23.40 -3.89 10.20
CA LYS A 66 -22.99 -5.23 9.80
C LYS A 66 -21.61 -5.53 10.38
N ILE A 67 -21.41 -6.79 10.78
CA ILE A 67 -20.07 -7.32 11.02
C ILE A 67 -19.38 -7.43 9.66
N ASP A 68 -18.49 -6.49 9.35
CA ASP A 68 -17.79 -6.45 8.06
C ASP A 68 -16.69 -7.51 7.97
N LYS A 69 -15.76 -7.51 8.93
CA LYS A 69 -14.59 -8.38 8.95
C LYS A 69 -14.31 -8.91 10.35
N ILE A 70 -13.87 -10.16 10.42
CA ILE A 70 -13.34 -10.79 11.63
C ILE A 70 -11.84 -11.01 11.42
N TYR A 71 -11.04 -10.44 12.32
CA TYR A 71 -9.58 -10.55 12.28
C TYR A 71 -9.07 -11.47 13.38
N ARG A 72 -8.14 -12.37 13.04
CA ARG A 72 -7.37 -13.14 14.03
C ARG A 72 -6.38 -12.26 14.77
N LYS A 73 -5.73 -11.35 14.04
CA LYS A 73 -4.78 -10.37 14.55
C LYS A 73 -4.89 -9.10 13.74
N VAL A 74 -4.72 -7.96 14.38
CA VAL A 74 -4.69 -6.65 13.75
C VAL A 74 -3.70 -5.79 14.53
N PHE A 75 -2.97 -4.94 13.82
CA PHE A 75 -2.24 -3.85 14.45
C PHE A 75 -2.67 -2.53 13.85
N PHE A 76 -2.75 -1.51 14.70
CA PHE A 76 -3.06 -0.14 14.33
C PHE A 76 -1.79 0.70 14.42
N THR A 77 -1.65 1.64 13.50
CA THR A 77 -0.60 2.65 13.59
C THR A 77 -1.09 3.83 14.42
N GLU A 78 -0.18 4.77 14.75
CA GLU A 78 -0.57 6.04 15.36
C GLU A 78 -1.43 6.91 14.45
N ALA A 79 -1.30 6.74 13.13
CA ALA A 79 -2.12 7.44 12.17
C ALA A 79 -3.53 6.83 12.12
N LYS A 80 -4.55 7.69 12.16
CA LYS A 80 -5.95 7.29 11.94
C LYS A 80 -6.11 6.68 10.55
N LYS A 81 -7.06 5.74 10.41
CA LYS A 81 -7.34 5.01 9.17
C LYS A 81 -6.16 4.19 8.64
N ARG A 82 -5.20 3.82 9.50
CA ARG A 82 -4.04 3.02 9.12
C ARG A 82 -3.88 1.80 10.02
N TYR A 83 -4.21 0.63 9.47
CA TYR A 83 -4.09 -0.65 10.15
C TYR A 83 -3.84 -1.80 9.17
N VAL A 84 -3.31 -2.90 9.70
CA VAL A 84 -3.18 -4.15 8.94
C VAL A 84 -3.77 -5.29 9.76
N GLY A 85 -4.68 -6.04 9.13
CA GLY A 85 -5.39 -7.15 9.74
C GLY A 85 -5.15 -8.47 9.00
N LEU A 86 -5.06 -9.55 9.76
CA LEU A 86 -5.10 -10.93 9.27
C LEU A 86 -6.51 -11.45 9.51
N THR A 87 -7.27 -11.68 8.43
CA THR A 87 -8.65 -12.15 8.51
C THR A 87 -8.71 -13.62 8.95
N GLU A 88 -9.88 -14.06 9.39
CA GLU A 88 -10.11 -15.46 9.79
C GLU A 88 -9.81 -16.46 8.66
N ASN A 89 -10.00 -16.05 7.42
CA ASN A 89 -9.73 -16.86 6.21
C ASN A 89 -8.26 -16.81 5.76
N GLY A 90 -7.37 -16.15 6.52
CA GLY A 90 -5.94 -16.02 6.17
C GLY A 90 -5.61 -14.91 5.18
N GLY A 91 -6.60 -14.10 4.80
CA GLY A 91 -6.40 -12.91 3.96
C GLY A 91 -5.72 -11.78 4.74
N ILE A 92 -5.00 -10.93 4.04
CA ILE A 92 -4.38 -9.72 4.59
C ILE A 92 -5.19 -8.52 4.14
N ASP A 93 -5.58 -7.69 5.11
CA ASP A 93 -6.31 -6.46 4.90
C ASP A 93 -5.42 -5.29 5.31
N ILE A 94 -4.97 -4.50 4.33
CA ILE A 94 -4.08 -3.37 4.54
C ILE A 94 -4.87 -2.09 4.26
N VAL A 95 -5.12 -1.28 5.29
CA VAL A 95 -5.90 -0.05 5.16
C VAL A 95 -5.01 1.14 5.45
N GLY A 96 -5.03 2.13 4.55
CA GLY A 96 -4.29 3.40 4.69
C GLY A 96 -2.78 3.31 4.50
N PHE A 97 -2.20 2.12 4.34
CA PHE A 97 -0.82 1.95 3.86
C PHE A 97 -0.73 1.91 2.34
N GLU A 98 -1.87 1.84 1.67
CA GLU A 98 -2.06 2.16 0.26
C GLU A 98 -1.84 3.66 0.07
N ALA A 99 -0.64 4.19 0.33
CA ALA A 99 -0.34 5.46 -0.28
C ALA A 99 -0.40 5.19 -1.78
N VAL A 100 -1.44 5.78 -2.37
CA VAL A 100 -1.86 5.90 -3.77
C VAL A 100 -0.71 6.40 -4.63
N ARG A 101 0.36 5.63 -4.66
CA ARG A 101 1.46 5.76 -5.58
C ARG A 101 1.09 4.88 -6.74
N GLY A 102 0.36 5.47 -7.70
CA GLY A 102 0.11 4.83 -9.00
C GLY A 102 1.39 4.59 -9.81
N ASP A 103 2.55 4.67 -9.17
CA ASP A 103 3.91 4.36 -9.60
C ASP A 103 4.48 3.11 -8.91
N TRP A 104 3.67 2.37 -8.15
CA TRP A 104 4.08 1.08 -7.57
C TRP A 104 3.89 -0.08 -8.56
N SER A 105 4.91 -0.92 -8.65
CA SER A 105 4.85 -2.18 -9.41
C SER A 105 4.10 -3.25 -8.61
N GLU A 106 3.70 -4.33 -9.28
CA GLU A 106 3.05 -5.45 -8.61
C GLU A 106 3.94 -6.09 -7.54
N LEU A 107 5.25 -6.19 -7.81
CA LEU A 107 6.24 -6.63 -6.83
C LEU A 107 6.16 -5.84 -5.51
N ALA A 108 5.99 -4.52 -5.56
CA ALA A 108 5.93 -3.69 -4.36
C ALA A 108 4.69 -4.03 -3.50
N LYS A 109 3.55 -4.29 -4.13
CA LYS A 109 2.32 -4.70 -3.44
C LYS A 109 2.47 -6.08 -2.81
N GLU A 110 2.98 -7.04 -3.58
CA GLU A 110 3.22 -8.41 -3.08
C GLU A 110 4.14 -8.41 -1.86
N ILE A 111 5.20 -7.61 -1.88
CA ILE A 111 6.12 -7.49 -0.75
C ILE A 111 5.40 -6.93 0.48
N GLN A 112 4.59 -5.89 0.30
CA GLN A 112 3.86 -5.28 1.40
C GLN A 112 2.89 -6.28 2.04
N GLU A 113 2.14 -7.02 1.22
CA GLU A 113 1.23 -8.07 1.68
C GLU A 113 1.95 -9.23 2.37
N GLU A 114 3.06 -9.71 1.80
CA GLU A 114 3.80 -10.84 2.36
C GLU A 114 4.51 -10.45 3.66
N VAL A 115 5.08 -9.24 3.75
CA VAL A 115 5.63 -8.71 5.00
C VAL A 115 4.56 -8.65 6.08
N ALA A 116 3.37 -8.11 5.77
CA ALA A 116 2.23 -8.11 6.69
C ALA A 116 1.84 -9.54 7.11
N ARG A 117 1.77 -10.47 6.14
CA ARG A 117 1.43 -11.87 6.37
C ARG A 117 2.40 -12.55 7.31
N ILE A 118 3.70 -12.38 7.09
CA ILE A 118 4.74 -12.97 7.94
C ILE A 118 4.64 -12.42 9.36
N ILE A 119 4.54 -11.10 9.53
CA ILE A 119 4.49 -10.48 10.86
C ILE A 119 3.24 -10.91 11.62
N LEU A 120 2.05 -10.80 11.01
CA LEU A 120 0.81 -11.18 11.68
C LEU A 120 0.72 -12.70 11.88
N GLY A 121 1.20 -13.50 10.93
CA GLY A 121 1.18 -14.96 11.06
C GLY A 121 2.14 -15.49 12.12
N THR A 122 3.37 -14.98 12.16
CA THR A 122 4.46 -15.56 12.96
C THR A 122 4.84 -14.76 14.20
N ASN A 123 4.47 -13.48 14.27
CA ASN A 123 5.00 -12.51 15.25
C ASN A 123 6.53 -12.38 15.21
N ASP A 124 7.17 -12.72 14.09
CA ASP A 124 8.64 -12.71 13.94
C ASP A 124 9.07 -11.73 12.85
N VAL A 125 9.62 -10.60 13.29
CA VAL A 125 10.14 -9.53 12.42
C VAL A 125 11.36 -10.00 11.63
N SER A 126 12.16 -10.93 12.17
CA SER A 126 13.38 -11.43 11.52
C SER A 126 13.05 -12.18 10.24
N LYS A 127 11.98 -12.99 10.24
CA LYS A 127 11.51 -13.69 9.04
C LYS A 127 11.08 -12.73 7.94
N ALA A 128 10.45 -11.62 8.29
CA ALA A 128 10.06 -10.60 7.32
C ALA A 128 11.30 -9.90 6.72
N ILE A 129 12.32 -9.62 7.53
CA ILE A 129 13.61 -9.09 7.06
C ILE A 129 14.31 -10.09 6.11
N GLU A 130 14.33 -11.37 6.46
CA GLU A 130 14.90 -12.44 5.62
C GLU A 130 14.18 -12.55 4.27
N TYR A 131 12.84 -12.50 4.29
CA TYR A 131 12.03 -12.47 3.08
C TYR A 131 12.41 -11.29 2.18
N VAL A 132 12.44 -10.06 2.70
CA VAL A 132 12.80 -8.86 1.91
C VAL A 132 14.21 -9.01 1.32
N ARG A 133 15.18 -9.49 2.10
CA ARG A 133 16.55 -9.74 1.62
C ARG A 133 16.59 -10.81 0.53
N SER A 134 15.75 -11.84 0.60
CA SER A 134 15.64 -12.86 -0.44
C SER A 134 15.09 -12.27 -1.75
N VAL A 135 14.12 -11.37 -1.66
CA VAL A 135 13.57 -10.66 -2.83
C VAL A 135 14.62 -9.77 -3.48
N VAL A 136 15.40 -9.03 -2.69
CA VAL A 136 16.54 -8.23 -3.18
C VAL A 136 17.52 -9.11 -3.96
N LYS A 137 17.95 -10.24 -3.38
CA LYS A 137 18.88 -11.18 -4.06
C LYS A 137 18.30 -11.72 -5.37
N ASN A 138 17.01 -12.08 -5.38
CA ASN A 138 16.34 -12.58 -6.57
C ASN A 138 16.22 -11.51 -7.67
N LEU A 139 15.98 -10.27 -7.28
CA LEU A 139 15.92 -9.13 -8.19
C LEU A 139 17.29 -8.81 -8.80
N GLU A 140 18.35 -8.81 -7.99
CA GLU A 140 19.74 -8.65 -8.46
C GLU A 140 20.15 -9.78 -9.41
N ALA A 141 19.69 -11.00 -9.15
CA ALA A 141 19.94 -12.18 -9.98
C ALA A 141 19.03 -12.27 -11.22
N GLY A 142 18.15 -11.30 -11.46
CA GLY A 142 17.22 -11.31 -12.60
C GLY A 142 16.17 -12.43 -12.57
N LYS A 143 15.86 -12.98 -11.39
CA LYS A 143 14.90 -14.08 -11.20
C LYS A 143 13.46 -13.61 -11.04
N ILE A 144 13.23 -12.30 -10.90
CA ILE A 144 11.89 -11.74 -10.79
C ILE A 144 11.32 -11.52 -12.21
N PRO A 145 10.12 -12.05 -12.53
CA PRO A 145 9.48 -11.82 -13.81
C PRO A 145 9.27 -10.33 -14.10
N MET A 146 9.53 -9.92 -15.34
CA MET A 146 9.42 -8.51 -15.77
C MET A 146 8.02 -7.95 -15.54
N GLU A 147 6.98 -8.77 -15.68
CA GLU A 147 5.57 -8.40 -15.51
C GLU A 147 5.32 -7.80 -14.12
N LYS A 148 6.02 -8.32 -13.10
CA LYS A 148 5.93 -7.82 -11.71
C LYS A 148 6.64 -6.47 -11.51
N LEU A 149 7.53 -6.12 -12.43
CA LEU A 149 8.32 -4.89 -12.42
C LEU A 149 7.65 -3.77 -13.26
N VAL A 150 6.63 -4.09 -14.05
CA VAL A 150 5.92 -3.08 -14.85
C VAL A 150 5.18 -2.11 -13.92
N ILE A 151 5.43 -0.82 -14.13
CA ILE A 151 4.72 0.27 -13.48
C ILE A 151 3.66 0.77 -14.44
N TRP A 152 2.40 0.80 -13.99
CA TRP A 152 1.26 1.20 -14.80
C TRP A 152 0.76 2.59 -14.41
N LYS A 153 0.69 3.50 -15.39
CA LYS A 153 0.15 4.85 -15.16
C LYS A 153 -0.87 5.22 -16.23
N THR A 154 -1.98 5.83 -15.82
CA THR A 154 -2.97 6.39 -16.74
C THR A 154 -2.49 7.72 -17.32
N ILE A 155 -2.65 7.90 -18.63
CA ILE A 155 -2.50 9.19 -19.31
C ILE A 155 -3.76 10.00 -19.07
N THR A 156 -3.66 11.11 -18.36
CA THR A 156 -4.80 11.93 -17.90
C THR A 156 -4.93 13.25 -18.63
N ARG A 157 -3.94 13.64 -19.43
CA ARG A 157 -3.93 14.86 -20.25
C ARG A 157 -3.14 14.63 -21.55
N PRO A 158 -3.18 15.54 -22.53
CA PRO A 158 -2.33 15.46 -23.74
C PRO A 158 -0.84 15.39 -23.39
N LEU A 159 -0.05 14.61 -24.16
CA LEU A 159 1.38 14.35 -23.87
C LEU A 159 2.30 15.58 -23.99
N ASP A 160 1.84 16.59 -24.70
CA ASP A 160 2.44 17.91 -24.90
C ASP A 160 2.18 18.86 -23.72
N GLU A 161 1.12 18.64 -22.94
CA GLU A 161 0.81 19.42 -21.72
C GLU A 161 1.53 18.92 -20.46
N TYR A 162 2.16 17.75 -20.53
CA TYR A 162 2.96 17.25 -19.41
C TYR A 162 4.35 17.88 -19.37
N GLU A 163 4.86 18.11 -18.15
CA GLU A 163 6.29 18.33 -17.95
C GLU A 163 7.08 17.14 -18.53
N ALA A 164 8.10 17.44 -19.35
CA ALA A 164 8.90 16.44 -20.06
C ALA A 164 9.68 15.46 -19.15
N THR A 165 9.60 15.65 -17.83
CA THR A 165 10.34 14.93 -16.78
C THR A 165 9.57 13.75 -16.19
N ALA A 166 8.33 13.49 -16.58
CA ALA A 166 7.58 12.37 -15.99
C ALA A 166 7.89 11.02 -16.69
N PRO A 167 8.26 9.94 -15.94
CA PRO A 167 8.64 8.64 -16.52
C PRO A 167 7.60 8.04 -17.47
N HIS A 168 6.33 8.04 -17.08
CA HIS A 168 5.22 7.53 -17.88
C HIS A 168 4.99 8.32 -19.19
N VAL A 169 5.26 9.63 -19.19
CA VAL A 169 5.14 10.48 -20.38
C VAL A 169 6.27 10.20 -21.36
N ARG A 170 7.50 10.03 -20.85
CA ARG A 170 8.65 9.60 -21.66
C ARG A 170 8.35 8.27 -22.34
N ALA A 171 7.89 7.28 -21.58
CA ALA A 171 7.53 5.98 -22.13
C ALA A 171 6.43 6.09 -23.20
N ALA A 172 5.37 6.86 -22.94
CA ALA A 172 4.30 7.08 -23.91
C ALA A 172 4.80 7.73 -25.22
N LYS A 173 5.69 8.73 -25.14
CA LYS A 173 6.31 9.36 -26.33
C LYS A 173 7.16 8.37 -27.13
N ILE A 174 7.93 7.52 -26.45
CA ILE A 174 8.71 6.45 -27.10
C ILE A 174 7.78 5.43 -27.77
N LEU A 175 6.69 5.04 -27.10
CA LEU A 175 5.68 4.14 -27.65
C LEU A 175 5.11 4.67 -28.97
N LEU A 176 4.69 5.94 -28.99
CA LEU A 176 4.19 6.61 -30.20
C LEU A 176 5.25 6.68 -31.31
N SER A 177 6.50 7.03 -30.98
CA SER A 177 7.59 7.10 -31.97
C SER A 177 7.92 5.76 -32.63
N ARG A 178 7.55 4.64 -31.99
CA ARG A 178 7.76 3.27 -32.47
C ARG A 178 6.50 2.68 -33.10
N GLY A 179 5.52 3.51 -33.46
CA GLY A 179 4.28 3.09 -34.12
C GLY A 179 3.23 2.50 -33.19
N GLY A 180 3.45 2.54 -31.87
CA GLY A 180 2.42 2.20 -30.88
C GLY A 180 1.30 3.25 -30.84
N ARG A 181 0.20 2.92 -30.17
CA ARG A 181 -0.95 3.82 -29.98
C ARG A 181 -1.20 3.99 -28.49
N ILE A 182 -1.44 5.23 -28.07
CA ILE A 182 -1.87 5.57 -26.72
C ILE A 182 -2.66 6.88 -26.73
N ALA A 183 -3.78 6.91 -26.03
CA ALA A 183 -4.68 8.05 -25.91
C ALA A 183 -4.90 8.44 -24.44
N ILE A 184 -5.56 9.58 -24.23
CA ILE A 184 -6.00 10.00 -22.90
C ILE A 184 -7.02 8.98 -22.37
N GLY A 185 -6.85 8.55 -21.13
CA GLY A 185 -7.61 7.47 -20.50
C GLY A 185 -6.88 6.13 -20.53
N ASP A 186 -5.95 5.92 -21.46
CA ASP A 186 -5.20 4.67 -21.55
C ASP A 186 -4.14 4.55 -20.45
N LYS A 187 -3.75 3.31 -20.15
CA LYS A 187 -2.64 3.01 -19.24
C LYS A 187 -1.37 2.68 -20.02
N ILE A 188 -0.28 3.39 -19.72
CA ILE A 188 1.06 3.03 -20.16
C ILE A 188 1.73 2.14 -19.10
N GLY A 189 2.21 0.97 -19.53
CA GLY A 189 3.12 0.15 -18.76
C GLY A 189 4.56 0.51 -19.11
N TYR A 190 5.40 0.77 -18.11
CA TYR A 190 6.81 1.07 -18.32
C TYR A 190 7.69 0.43 -17.25
N VAL A 191 8.96 0.26 -17.58
CA VAL A 191 10.01 -0.22 -16.66
C VAL A 191 11.16 0.78 -16.67
N ILE A 192 11.97 0.76 -15.60
CA ILE A 192 13.19 1.57 -15.53
C ILE A 192 14.39 0.71 -15.92
N VAL A 193 15.10 1.12 -16.97
CA VAL A 193 16.28 0.41 -17.46
C VAL A 193 17.58 0.99 -16.90
N ARG A 194 18.67 0.22 -16.98
CA ARG A 194 20.01 0.69 -16.60
C ARG A 194 20.42 1.88 -17.48
N GLY A 195 21.15 2.82 -16.89
CA GLY A 195 21.68 3.98 -17.59
C GLY A 195 22.05 5.11 -16.64
N ALA A 196 22.71 6.13 -17.17
CA ALA A 196 22.94 7.39 -16.47
C ALA A 196 21.75 8.35 -16.66
N GLY A 197 21.70 9.42 -15.87
CA GLY A 197 20.66 10.45 -15.97
C GLY A 197 19.49 10.24 -15.00
N ARG A 198 18.40 10.97 -15.22
CA ARG A 198 17.23 10.95 -14.33
C ARG A 198 16.44 9.66 -14.52
N ILE A 199 15.68 9.25 -13.51
CA ILE A 199 14.77 8.08 -13.60
C ILE A 199 13.84 8.19 -14.81
N SER A 200 13.36 9.41 -15.09
CA SER A 200 12.52 9.70 -16.25
C SER A 200 13.16 9.39 -17.59
N ASP A 201 14.46 9.63 -17.73
CA ASP A 201 15.19 9.43 -18.98
C ASP A 201 15.36 7.93 -19.28
N ARG A 202 15.34 7.12 -18.22
CA ARG A 202 15.51 5.66 -18.21
C ARG A 202 14.18 4.90 -18.23
N ALA A 203 13.04 5.60 -18.31
CA ALA A 203 11.74 4.95 -18.45
C ALA A 203 11.47 4.53 -19.89
N MET A 204 11.18 3.25 -20.06
CA MET A 204 10.93 2.62 -21.36
C MET A 204 9.61 1.84 -21.32
N PRO A 205 8.81 1.83 -22.41
CA PRO A 205 7.66 0.95 -22.52
C PRO A 205 8.10 -0.51 -22.35
N TYR A 206 7.43 -1.25 -21.46
CA TYR A 206 7.87 -2.61 -21.10
C TYR A 206 7.90 -3.55 -22.31
N THR A 207 7.05 -3.31 -23.33
CA THR A 207 6.96 -4.10 -24.56
C THR A 207 8.22 -4.03 -25.43
N PHE A 208 9.11 -3.07 -25.21
CA PHE A 208 10.32 -2.88 -26.01
C PHE A 208 11.62 -3.07 -25.22
N VAL A 209 11.55 -3.71 -24.06
CA VAL A 209 12.67 -3.89 -23.14
C VAL A 209 12.96 -5.38 -22.99
N ASP A 210 14.24 -5.74 -23.08
CA ASP A 210 14.71 -7.06 -22.66
C ASP A 210 14.84 -7.06 -21.12
N PRO A 211 14.34 -8.08 -20.40
CA PRO A 211 14.45 -8.16 -18.95
C PRO A 211 15.86 -7.92 -18.40
N LYS A 212 16.91 -8.29 -19.14
CA LYS A 212 18.30 -8.08 -18.72
C LYS A 212 18.70 -6.62 -18.62
N ASP A 213 17.96 -5.71 -19.26
CA ASP A 213 18.27 -4.27 -19.29
C ASP A 213 17.64 -3.52 -18.11
N ILE A 214 16.70 -4.12 -17.38
CA ILE A 214 15.95 -3.52 -16.27
C ILE A 214 16.86 -3.25 -15.06
N ASP A 215 16.89 -2.01 -14.55
CA ASP A 215 17.73 -1.58 -13.43
C ASP A 215 17.25 -2.14 -12.07
N PRO A 216 17.92 -3.16 -11.48
CA PRO A 216 17.51 -3.75 -10.21
C PRO A 216 17.64 -2.76 -9.06
N SER A 217 18.65 -1.87 -9.11
CA SER A 217 18.90 -0.89 -8.04
C SER A 217 17.75 0.09 -7.90
N TYR A 218 17.17 0.54 -9.02
CA TYR A 218 15.95 1.36 -8.99
C TYR A 218 14.83 0.66 -8.22
N TYR A 219 14.52 -0.60 -8.54
CA TYR A 219 13.44 -1.34 -7.89
C TYR A 219 13.74 -1.65 -6.43
N ILE A 220 14.99 -1.95 -6.07
CA ILE A 220 15.39 -2.15 -4.67
C ILE A 220 15.11 -0.87 -3.87
N ASP A 221 15.61 0.27 -4.36
CA ASP A 221 15.62 1.53 -3.62
C ASP A 221 14.26 2.26 -3.62
N HIS A 222 13.48 2.13 -4.70
CA HIS A 222 12.27 2.91 -4.90
C HIS A 222 10.98 2.08 -4.78
N GLN A 223 11.07 0.74 -4.74
CA GLN A 223 9.91 -0.16 -4.69
C GLN A 223 10.02 -1.13 -3.50
N VAL A 224 11.00 -2.03 -3.51
CA VAL A 224 11.14 -3.13 -2.52
C VAL A 224 11.33 -2.61 -1.10
N ILE A 225 12.36 -1.79 -0.87
CA ILE A 225 12.70 -1.30 0.46
C ILE A 225 11.61 -0.37 1.01
N PRO A 226 11.13 0.65 0.25
CA PRO A 226 10.03 1.49 0.72
C PRO A 226 8.74 0.71 1.01
N ALA A 227 8.42 -0.31 0.21
CA ALA A 227 7.22 -1.12 0.44
C ALA A 227 7.28 -1.93 1.73
N ALA A 228 8.43 -2.55 2.00
CA ALA A 228 8.64 -3.29 3.23
C ALA A 228 8.66 -2.37 4.47
N LEU A 229 9.36 -1.23 4.39
CA LEU A 229 9.49 -0.30 5.51
C LEU A 229 8.17 0.31 5.96
N ARG A 230 7.19 0.48 5.05
CA ARG A 230 5.85 0.96 5.42
C ARG A 230 5.24 0.19 6.57
N ILE A 231 5.54 -1.10 6.70
CA ILE A 231 5.08 -1.94 7.80
C ILE A 231 6.19 -2.11 8.84
N LEU A 232 7.41 -2.45 8.40
CA LEU A 232 8.50 -2.83 9.29
C LEU A 232 9.02 -1.69 10.17
N GLU A 233 8.87 -0.43 9.77
CA GLU A 233 9.23 0.73 10.61
C GLU A 233 8.46 0.74 11.93
N TYR A 234 7.20 0.30 11.94
CA TYR A 234 6.39 0.17 13.17
C TYR A 234 6.93 -0.88 14.14
N PHE A 235 7.77 -1.79 13.65
CA PHE A 235 8.43 -2.82 14.43
C PHE A 235 9.91 -2.49 14.70
N GLY A 236 10.30 -1.22 14.52
CA GLY A 236 11.65 -0.72 14.81
C GLY A 236 12.71 -1.08 13.76
N VAL A 237 12.31 -1.57 12.58
CA VAL A 237 13.24 -1.88 11.50
C VAL A 237 13.59 -0.62 10.73
N THR A 238 14.88 -0.43 10.45
CA THR A 238 15.36 0.69 9.64
C THR A 238 15.82 0.21 8.26
N GLU A 239 15.92 1.14 7.31
CA GLU A 239 16.51 0.88 6.00
C GLU A 239 17.91 0.24 6.12
N ARG A 240 18.73 0.72 7.06
CA ARG A 240 20.06 0.16 7.34
C ARG A 240 19.98 -1.31 7.74
N THR A 241 18.98 -1.70 8.53
CA THR A 241 18.77 -3.10 8.95
C THR A 241 18.40 -3.98 7.75
N LEU A 242 17.59 -3.49 6.82
CA LEU A 242 17.24 -4.24 5.60
C LEU A 242 18.47 -4.40 4.69
N ARG A 243 19.25 -3.33 4.53
CA ARG A 243 20.43 -3.28 3.66
C ARG A 243 21.68 -3.93 4.26
N SER A 244 21.82 -4.07 5.58
CA SER A 244 23.05 -4.59 6.20
C SER A 244 23.40 -6.04 5.84
N GLY A 245 22.53 -6.76 5.13
CA GLY A 245 22.82 -8.07 4.53
C GLY A 245 23.29 -8.02 3.07
N SER A 246 23.16 -6.89 2.38
CA SER A 246 23.74 -6.63 1.05
C SER A 246 24.94 -5.70 1.24
N ARG A 247 26.05 -5.96 0.52
CA ARG A 247 27.26 -5.13 0.64
C ARG A 247 26.89 -3.66 0.44
N SER A 248 26.92 -2.88 1.52
CA SER A 248 26.76 -1.44 1.46
C SER A 248 27.86 -0.88 0.57
N ARG A 249 27.50 -0.37 -0.61
CA ARG A 249 28.38 0.58 -1.29
C ARG A 249 28.54 1.79 -0.38
N SER A 250 29.78 2.16 -0.10
CA SER A 250 30.07 3.30 0.76
C SER A 250 30.00 4.58 -0.06
N LEU A 251 29.87 5.74 0.61
CA LEU A 251 29.96 7.06 -0.02
C LEU A 251 31.24 7.26 -0.87
N PHE A 252 32.25 6.40 -0.73
CA PHE A 252 33.48 6.40 -1.52
C PHE A 252 33.37 5.67 -2.88
N ASP A 253 32.28 4.93 -3.14
CA ASP A 253 32.09 4.23 -4.44
C ASP A 253 31.63 5.15 -5.58
N TYR A 254 31.32 6.42 -5.28
CA TYR A 254 30.97 7.46 -6.27
C TYR A 254 32.15 8.36 -6.66
N SER A 255 33.37 8.06 -6.19
CA SER A 255 34.59 8.79 -6.53
C SER A 255 35.56 7.89 -7.30
N LYS A 256 35.23 7.54 -8.54
CA LYS A 256 36.19 7.17 -9.60
C LYS A 256 35.65 7.60 -10.96
#